data_AF-A0A7U5GXM3-F1
#
_entry.id   AF-A0A7U5GXM3-F1
#
_cell.length_a   1.000
_cell.length_b   1.000
_cell.length_c   1.000
_cell.angle_alpha   90.00
_cell.angle_beta   90.00
_cell.angle_gamma   90.00
#
_symmetry.space_group_name_H-M   'P 1'
#
loop_
_entity.id
_entity.type
_entity.pdbx_description
1 polymer ?
#
loop_
_entity_poly.entity_id
_entity_poly.type
_entity_poly.pdbx_seq_one_letter_code
_entity_poly.pdbx_strand_id
1 'polypeptide(L)'
;MKSPIEEMERKKHYFTDWLRERNIEIPLMDYIVFAYQNELAIEKTSSHRLAFSYEIPNRLRSLEMKETLLTADQIKRLANEITRSHREYDPLPLIEKYSLAVQDIAAGVTCTHCQQLTMQWRSKSWRCRACGHHDKAAHINALSEWYCISGPQLTNQNFRQFTDIGSRHAAKRMLANPFTELCGKKRNAVYHLSPKLLQPHGLSF
;
A
#
# COMPACT_ATOMS: atom_id res chain seq x y z
N MET A 1 2.81 10.03 15.00
CA MET A 1 3.22 8.61 15.13
C MET A 1 2.32 7.97 16.18
N LYS A 2 1.59 6.90 15.85
CA LYS A 2 0.81 6.16 16.87
C LYS A 2 1.80 5.50 17.84
N SER A 3 1.47 5.46 19.13
CA SER A 3 2.33 4.87 20.16
C SER A 3 2.70 3.42 19.82
N PRO A 4 3.98 3.01 19.85
CA PRO A 4 4.39 1.61 19.62
C PRO A 4 3.71 0.62 20.57
N ILE A 5 3.37 1.07 21.78
CA ILE A 5 2.66 0.28 22.79
C ILE A 5 1.23 0.01 22.32
N GLU A 6 0.51 1.05 21.90
CA GLU A 6 -0.87 0.92 21.36
C GLU A 6 -0.92 0.05 20.09
N GLU A 7 0.11 0.15 19.24
CA GLU A 7 0.24 -0.69 18.05
C GLU A 7 0.40 -2.16 18.41
N MET A 8 1.23 -2.46 19.42
CA MET A 8 1.46 -3.80 19.91
C MET A 8 0.20 -4.38 20.56
N GLU A 9 -0.47 -3.63 21.45
CA GLU A 9 -1.68 -4.09 22.12
C GLU A 9 -2.79 -4.41 21.11
N ARG A 10 -2.94 -3.57 20.08
CA ARG A 10 -3.89 -3.82 18.99
C ARG A 10 -3.57 -5.11 18.22
N LYS A 11 -2.29 -5.35 17.90
CA LYS A 11 -1.86 -6.59 17.23
C LYS A 11 -2.12 -7.82 18.11
N LYS A 12 -1.82 -7.73 19.41
CA LYS A 12 -2.07 -8.80 20.38
C LYS A 12 -3.55 -9.12 20.51
N HIS A 13 -4.41 -8.09 20.56
CA HIS A 13 -5.86 -8.24 20.60
C HIS A 13 -6.38 -9.02 19.38
N TYR A 14 -6.10 -8.53 18.17
CA TYR A 14 -6.57 -9.20 16.94
C TYR A 14 -5.99 -10.60 16.75
N PHE A 15 -4.72 -10.82 17.13
CA PHE A 15 -4.13 -12.15 17.01
C PHE A 15 -4.73 -13.13 18.03
N THR A 16 -5.03 -12.67 19.25
CA THR A 16 -5.77 -13.46 20.25
C THR A 16 -7.13 -13.89 19.71
N ASP A 17 -7.90 -12.96 19.13
CA ASP A 17 -9.22 -13.27 18.59
C ASP A 17 -9.13 -14.24 17.40
N TRP A 18 -8.16 -14.04 16.51
CA TRP A 18 -7.90 -14.96 15.39
C TRP A 18 -7.54 -16.39 15.84
N LEU A 19 -6.83 -16.54 16.97
CA LEU A 19 -6.53 -17.83 17.59
C LEU A 19 -7.76 -18.46 18.24
N ARG A 20 -8.60 -17.68 18.93
CA ARG A 20 -9.84 -18.15 19.56
C ARG A 20 -10.83 -18.70 18.53
N GLU A 21 -10.97 -18.04 17.39
CA GLU A 21 -11.79 -18.53 16.26
C GLU A 21 -11.38 -19.92 15.76
N ARG A 22 -10.14 -20.35 16.07
CA ARG A 22 -9.57 -21.65 15.71
C ARG A 22 -9.48 -22.62 16.90
N ASN A 23 -10.10 -22.27 18.04
CA ASN A 23 -10.03 -23.02 19.29
C ASN A 23 -8.61 -23.23 19.81
N ILE A 24 -7.73 -22.23 19.65
CA ILE A 24 -6.36 -22.25 20.15
C ILE A 24 -6.24 -21.23 21.28
N GLU A 25 -5.99 -21.70 22.49
CA GLU A 25 -5.75 -20.86 23.67
C GLU A 25 -4.29 -20.98 24.10
N ILE A 26 -3.50 -19.96 23.78
CA ILE A 26 -2.08 -19.87 24.17
C ILE A 26 -1.78 -18.46 24.72
N PRO A 27 -0.91 -18.35 25.73
CA PRO A 27 -0.48 -17.06 26.25
C PRO A 27 0.42 -16.35 25.23
N LEU A 28 0.04 -15.13 24.85
CA LEU A 28 0.85 -14.28 23.99
C LEU A 28 1.78 -13.39 24.83
N MET A 29 3.07 -13.55 24.60
CA MET A 29 4.13 -12.69 25.14
C MET A 29 4.52 -11.66 24.08
N ASP A 30 4.58 -10.40 24.48
CA ASP A 30 4.87 -9.26 23.61
C ASP A 30 6.10 -8.49 24.07
N TYR A 31 6.86 -7.98 23.09
CA TYR A 31 8.04 -7.15 23.31
C TYR A 31 8.05 -5.99 22.31
N ILE A 32 8.46 -4.82 22.78
CA ILE A 32 8.78 -3.66 21.95
C ILE A 32 10.29 -3.56 21.90
N VAL A 33 10.85 -3.75 20.70
CA VAL A 33 12.28 -3.89 20.50
C VAL A 33 12.83 -2.65 19.79
N PHE A 34 13.77 -1.96 20.44
CA PHE A 34 14.49 -0.83 19.84
C PHE A 34 15.76 -1.31 19.13
N ALA A 35 15.92 -0.90 17.87
CA ALA A 35 17.08 -1.26 17.05
C ALA A 35 18.34 -0.41 17.36
N TYR A 36 18.14 0.82 17.83
CA TYR A 36 19.22 1.77 18.14
C TYR A 36 19.09 2.28 19.58
N GLN A 37 20.24 2.55 20.21
CA GLN A 37 20.33 3.05 21.59
C GLN A 37 20.19 4.57 21.69
N ASN A 38 20.17 5.26 20.55
CA ASN A 38 20.29 6.70 20.50
C ASN A 38 18.90 7.31 20.75
N GLU A 39 18.80 8.16 21.79
CA GLU A 39 17.65 9.01 22.14
C GLU A 39 16.54 8.43 23.03
N LEU A 40 16.82 7.39 23.80
CA LEU A 40 15.90 7.02 24.89
C LEU A 40 16.59 7.20 26.24
N ALA A 41 16.65 8.47 26.66
CA ALA A 41 16.46 8.81 28.07
C ALA A 41 15.01 8.48 28.46
N ILE A 42 14.61 7.21 28.31
CA ILE A 42 13.40 6.72 28.96
C ILE A 42 13.77 6.70 30.43
N GLU A 43 13.39 7.75 31.13
CA GLU A 43 13.20 7.74 32.58
C GLU A 43 12.52 6.42 32.93
N LYS A 44 13.28 5.49 33.52
CA LYS A 44 12.87 4.25 34.18
C LYS A 44 11.39 3.85 34.04
N THR A 45 10.88 3.70 32.83
CA THR A 45 9.64 2.96 32.61
C THR A 45 10.09 1.52 32.59
N SER A 46 10.25 0.97 33.78
CA SER A 46 10.56 -0.42 34.11
C SER A 46 9.45 -1.36 33.62
N SER A 47 9.14 -1.31 32.33
CA SER A 47 8.21 -2.21 31.70
C SER A 47 9.02 -3.38 31.15
N HIS A 48 8.79 -4.56 31.69
CA HIS A 48 9.41 -5.82 31.24
C HIS A 48 9.22 -6.09 29.73
N ARG A 49 8.32 -5.35 29.07
CA ARG A 49 7.99 -5.45 27.64
C ARG A 49 8.94 -4.67 26.73
N LEU A 50 9.66 -3.66 27.24
CA LEU A 50 10.63 -2.91 26.45
C LEU A 50 11.99 -3.63 26.47
N ALA A 51 12.61 -3.77 25.30
CA ALA A 51 13.91 -4.40 25.15
C ALA A 51 14.72 -3.75 24.04
N PHE A 52 16.04 -3.86 24.14
CA PHE A 52 16.92 -3.62 22.99
C PHE A 52 17.14 -4.92 22.20
N SER A 53 17.46 -4.80 20.92
CA SER A 53 17.72 -5.94 20.03
C SER A 53 18.72 -6.96 20.61
N TYR A 54 19.79 -6.48 21.26
CA TYR A 54 20.81 -7.32 21.89
C TYR A 54 20.33 -8.05 23.16
N GLU A 55 19.23 -7.61 23.79
CA GLU A 55 18.68 -8.24 24.99
C GLU A 55 17.76 -9.42 24.67
N ILE A 56 17.18 -9.45 23.46
CA ILE A 56 16.19 -10.45 23.04
C ILE A 56 16.71 -11.89 23.15
N PRO A 57 17.93 -12.22 22.68
CA PRO A 57 18.45 -13.59 22.82
C PRO A 57 18.55 -14.05 24.28
N ASN A 58 18.93 -13.16 25.21
CA ASN A 58 19.01 -13.48 26.63
C ASN A 58 17.61 -13.64 27.25
N ARG A 59 16.68 -12.75 26.90
CA ARG A 59 15.29 -12.82 27.36
C ARG A 59 14.61 -14.10 26.89
N LEU A 60 14.77 -14.49 25.62
CA LEU A 60 14.24 -15.73 25.08
C LEU A 60 14.80 -16.97 25.81
N ARG A 61 16.11 -16.98 26.11
CA ARG A 61 16.73 -18.09 26.88
C ARG A 61 16.27 -18.15 28.34
N SER A 62 15.88 -17.00 28.91
CA SER A 62 15.35 -16.94 30.28
C SER A 62 13.88 -17.36 30.39
N LEU A 63 13.18 -17.56 29.27
CA LEU A 63 11.81 -18.06 29.28
C LEU A 63 11.81 -19.53 29.67
N GLU A 64 11.34 -19.83 30.87
CA GLU A 64 11.06 -21.19 31.30
C GLU A 64 9.79 -21.70 30.60
N MET A 65 9.95 -22.61 29.64
CA MET A 65 8.82 -23.35 29.07
C MET A 65 8.40 -24.44 30.04
N LYS A 66 7.51 -24.09 30.97
CA LYS A 66 7.06 -25.00 32.04
C LYS A 66 6.17 -26.13 31.52
N GLU A 67 5.39 -25.86 30.47
CA GLU A 67 4.39 -26.78 29.93
C GLU A 67 4.34 -26.73 28.40
N THR A 68 4.18 -27.91 27.79
CA THR A 68 3.94 -28.03 26.35
C THR A 68 2.49 -27.72 26.06
N LEU A 69 2.21 -26.49 25.60
CA LEU A 69 0.86 -26.04 25.28
C LEU A 69 0.36 -26.56 23.92
N LEU A 70 1.29 -26.80 22.98
CA LEU A 70 1.00 -27.29 21.64
C LEU A 70 1.97 -28.41 21.27
N THR A 71 1.46 -29.45 20.62
CA THR A 71 2.28 -30.50 20.00
C THR A 71 3.01 -29.97 18.77
N ALA A 72 4.07 -30.65 18.35
CA ALA A 72 4.83 -30.28 17.14
C ALA A 72 3.94 -30.24 15.88
N ASP A 73 2.94 -31.13 15.78
CA ASP A 73 1.99 -31.14 14.67
C ASP A 73 1.04 -29.93 14.71
N GLN A 74 0.51 -29.59 15.89
CA GLN A 74 -0.31 -28.38 16.07
C GLN A 74 0.48 -27.10 15.74
N ILE A 75 1.75 -27.01 16.13
CA ILE A 75 2.62 -25.89 15.78
C ILE A 75 2.77 -25.76 14.25
N LYS A 76 3.04 -26.88 13.56
CA LYS A 76 3.14 -26.88 12.09
C LYS A 76 1.83 -26.47 11.42
N ARG A 77 0.69 -26.98 11.89
CA ARG A 77 -0.63 -26.60 11.37
C ARG A 77 -0.90 -25.11 11.59
N LEU A 78 -0.61 -24.60 12.78
CA LEU A 78 -0.77 -23.18 13.12
C LEU A 78 0.12 -22.29 12.24
N ALA A 79 1.39 -22.64 12.04
CA ALA A 79 2.30 -21.90 11.17
C ALA A 79 1.79 -21.85 9.71
N ASN A 80 1.28 -22.96 9.19
CA ASN A 80 0.68 -23.02 7.86
C ASN A 80 -0.60 -22.15 7.78
N GLU A 81 -1.45 -22.18 8.80
CA GLU A 81 -2.67 -21.37 8.85
C GLU A 81 -2.36 -19.87 8.91
N ILE A 82 -1.37 -19.45 9.71
CA ILE A 82 -0.89 -18.07 9.75
C ILE A 82 -0.39 -17.65 8.36
N THR A 83 0.42 -18.49 7.72
CA THR A 83 0.97 -18.21 6.37
C THR A 83 -0.14 -18.10 5.33
N ARG A 84 -1.13 -18.98 5.35
CA ARG A 84 -2.27 -18.96 4.41
C ARG A 84 -3.23 -17.80 4.67
N SER A 85 -3.36 -17.38 5.93
CA SER A 85 -4.23 -16.27 6.33
C SER A 85 -3.57 -14.92 6.13
N HIS A 86 -2.23 -14.88 6.07
CA HIS A 86 -1.49 -13.65 5.80
C HIS A 86 -1.88 -13.10 4.42
N ARG A 87 -2.29 -11.85 4.41
CA ARG A 87 -2.54 -11.07 3.20
C ARG A 87 -1.79 -9.77 3.37
N GLU A 88 -1.06 -9.38 2.33
CA GLU A 88 -0.53 -8.02 2.28
C GLU A 88 -1.72 -7.05 2.36
N TYR A 89 -1.55 -6.01 3.17
CA TYR A 89 -2.57 -5.00 3.28
C TYR A 89 -2.62 -4.21 1.97
N ASP A 90 -3.69 -4.43 1.20
CA ASP A 90 -3.99 -3.68 0.00
C ASP A 90 -5.11 -2.66 0.30
N PRO A 91 -4.78 -1.35 0.41
CA PRO A 91 -5.76 -0.31 0.70
C PRO A 91 -6.55 0.14 -0.54
N LEU A 92 -6.31 -0.46 -1.70
CA LEU A 92 -6.87 -0.02 -2.97
C LEU A 92 -8.27 -0.65 -3.21
N PRO A 93 -9.20 0.09 -3.84
CA PRO A 93 -9.08 1.48 -4.30
C PRO A 93 -9.25 2.50 -3.16
N LEU A 94 -8.45 3.57 -3.18
CA LEU A 94 -8.42 4.56 -2.08
C LEU A 94 -9.75 5.30 -1.88
N ILE A 95 -10.55 5.45 -2.94
CA ILE A 95 -11.87 6.09 -2.84
C ILE A 95 -12.82 5.33 -1.91
N GLU A 96 -12.76 4.00 -1.89
CA GLU A 96 -13.58 3.17 -1.00
C GLU A 96 -13.09 3.32 0.44
N LYS A 97 -11.78 3.24 0.64
CA LYS A 97 -11.15 3.37 1.96
C LYS A 97 -11.44 4.70 2.64
N TYR A 98 -11.43 5.80 1.89
CA TYR A 98 -11.64 7.15 2.44
C TYR A 98 -13.05 7.69 2.20
N SER A 99 -13.95 6.89 1.60
CA SER A 99 -15.31 7.33 1.23
C SER A 99 -15.31 8.61 0.39
N LEU A 100 -14.38 8.72 -0.56
CA LEU A 100 -14.24 9.86 -1.47
C LEU A 100 -14.98 9.59 -2.78
N ALA A 101 -15.46 10.65 -3.44
CA ALA A 101 -15.88 10.55 -4.83
C ALA A 101 -14.73 10.92 -5.77
N VAL A 102 -14.70 10.31 -6.97
CA VAL A 102 -13.67 10.63 -8.00
C VAL A 102 -13.67 12.12 -8.36
N GLN A 103 -14.83 12.77 -8.28
CA GLN A 103 -15.00 14.20 -8.54
C GLN A 103 -14.38 15.12 -7.47
N ASP A 104 -14.09 14.60 -6.28
CA ASP A 104 -13.41 15.35 -5.21
C ASP A 104 -11.91 15.44 -5.46
N ILE A 105 -11.40 14.70 -6.45
CA ILE A 105 -9.99 14.59 -6.77
C ILE A 105 -9.66 15.60 -7.86
N ALA A 106 -8.63 16.42 -7.61
CA ALA A 106 -8.16 17.40 -8.56
C ALA A 106 -7.75 16.73 -9.88
N ALA A 107 -8.35 17.20 -10.97
CA ALA A 107 -8.01 16.75 -12.31
C ALA A 107 -6.69 17.36 -12.81
N GLY A 108 -5.92 16.60 -13.56
CA GLY A 108 -4.69 17.03 -14.20
C GLY A 108 -3.68 15.90 -14.31
N VAL A 109 -2.44 16.26 -14.67
CA VAL A 109 -1.32 15.32 -14.68
C VAL A 109 -0.16 15.91 -13.90
N THR A 110 0.42 15.09 -13.02
CA THR A 110 1.55 15.47 -12.16
C THR A 110 2.81 15.63 -12.99
N CYS A 111 3.53 16.74 -12.79
CA CYS A 111 4.81 16.96 -13.47
C CYS A 111 5.89 16.06 -12.88
N THR A 112 6.55 15.26 -13.71
CA THR A 112 7.66 14.38 -13.32
C THR A 112 8.91 15.10 -12.82
N HIS A 113 9.01 16.41 -13.05
CA HIS A 113 10.15 17.23 -12.60
C HIS A 113 9.85 18.04 -11.33
N CYS A 114 8.75 18.81 -11.30
CA CYS A 114 8.42 19.68 -10.17
C CYS A 114 7.29 19.17 -9.26
N GLN A 115 6.72 18.00 -9.56
CA GLN A 115 5.64 17.35 -8.80
C GLN A 115 4.35 18.17 -8.65
N GLN A 116 4.21 19.24 -9.44
CA GLN A 116 2.99 20.06 -9.49
C GLN A 116 1.99 19.44 -10.48
N LEU A 117 0.71 19.38 -10.10
CA LEU A 117 -0.42 18.93 -10.95
C LEU A 117 -0.75 19.98 -12.03
N THR A 118 0.14 20.15 -13.00
CA THR A 118 0.17 21.30 -13.92
C THR A 118 0.59 20.94 -15.34
N MET A 119 0.69 19.65 -15.67
CA MET A 119 0.99 19.21 -17.03
C MET A 119 -0.23 19.42 -17.94
N GLN A 120 -0.01 19.99 -19.12
CA GLN A 120 -1.02 20.17 -20.15
C GLN A 120 -0.62 19.46 -21.44
N TRP A 121 -1.57 18.82 -22.10
CA TRP A 121 -1.33 18.20 -23.40
C TRP A 121 -1.27 19.25 -24.52
N ARG A 122 -0.09 19.44 -25.10
CA ARG A 122 0.18 20.40 -26.20
C ARG A 122 1.12 19.76 -27.22
N SER A 123 0.83 19.93 -28.51
CA SER A 123 1.73 19.50 -29.60
C SER A 123 2.26 18.06 -29.48
N LYS A 124 1.41 17.11 -29.05
CA LYS A 124 1.73 15.69 -28.84
C LYS A 124 2.69 15.38 -27.67
N SER A 125 2.83 16.28 -26.71
CA SER A 125 3.58 16.06 -25.46
C SER A 125 2.84 16.68 -24.27
N TRP A 126 3.14 16.21 -23.06
CA TRP A 126 2.81 16.95 -21.85
C TRP A 126 3.84 18.04 -21.64
N ARG A 127 3.36 19.25 -21.34
CA ARG A 127 4.20 20.40 -20.99
C ARG A 127 3.71 20.98 -19.67
N CYS A 128 4.60 21.11 -18.70
CA CYS A 128 4.29 21.68 -17.41
C CYS A 128 4.19 23.21 -17.52
N ARG A 129 3.08 23.80 -17.10
CA ARG A 129 2.95 25.28 -17.06
C ARG A 129 3.78 25.94 -15.96
N ALA A 130 4.17 25.19 -14.92
CA ALA A 130 4.92 25.73 -13.77
C ALA A 130 6.43 25.79 -14.02
N CYS A 131 7.03 24.74 -14.58
CA CYS A 131 8.49 24.67 -14.79
C CYS A 131 8.92 24.50 -16.26
N GLY A 132 7.97 24.37 -17.19
CA GLY A 132 8.28 24.20 -18.61
C GLY A 132 8.79 22.81 -19.02
N HIS A 133 8.91 21.85 -18.10
CA HIS A 133 9.32 20.47 -18.39
C HIS A 133 8.38 19.81 -19.42
N HIS A 134 8.95 18.97 -20.28
CA HIS A 134 8.24 18.24 -21.32
C HIS A 134 8.37 16.73 -21.11
N ASP A 135 7.24 16.03 -21.16
CA ASP A 135 7.21 14.58 -20.99
C ASP A 135 6.15 13.96 -21.91
N LYS A 136 6.53 12.98 -22.73
CA LYS A 136 5.57 12.30 -23.62
C LYS A 136 4.74 11.25 -22.88
N ALA A 137 5.29 10.71 -21.79
CA ALA A 137 4.76 9.58 -21.04
C ALA A 137 4.19 9.96 -19.66
N ALA A 138 4.10 11.24 -19.29
CA ALA A 138 3.53 11.66 -18.00
C ALA A 138 2.13 11.09 -17.71
N HIS A 139 1.34 10.80 -18.75
CA HIS A 139 0.07 10.11 -18.61
C HIS A 139 0.16 8.69 -18.02
N ILE A 140 1.29 8.00 -18.13
CA ILE A 140 1.51 6.68 -17.51
C ILE A 140 1.47 6.79 -15.98
N ASN A 141 2.06 7.86 -15.42
CA ASN A 141 1.96 8.13 -13.98
C ASN A 141 0.51 8.43 -13.59
N ALA A 142 -0.23 9.20 -14.40
CA ALA A 142 -1.65 9.43 -14.16
C ALA A 142 -2.49 8.13 -14.20
N LEU A 143 -2.12 7.15 -15.03
CA LEU A 143 -2.76 5.82 -15.01
C LEU A 143 -2.45 5.05 -13.73
N SER A 144 -1.23 5.15 -13.21
CA SER A 144 -0.84 4.55 -11.93
C SER A 144 -1.59 5.21 -10.76
N GLU A 145 -1.68 6.55 -10.75
CA GLU A 145 -2.47 7.30 -9.78
C GLU A 145 -3.96 6.89 -9.83
N TRP A 146 -4.55 6.81 -11.03
CA TRP A 146 -5.91 6.31 -11.20
C TRP A 146 -6.08 4.89 -10.66
N TYR A 147 -5.14 3.98 -10.94
CA TYR A 147 -5.19 2.60 -10.46
C TYR A 147 -5.30 2.57 -8.93
N CYS A 148 -4.48 3.35 -8.23
CA CYS A 148 -4.53 3.46 -6.78
C CYS A 148 -5.87 4.05 -6.30
N ILE A 149 -6.33 5.09 -6.97
CA ILE A 149 -7.50 5.86 -6.54
C ILE A 149 -8.80 5.08 -6.76
N SER A 150 -9.03 4.61 -7.99
CA SER A 150 -10.33 4.10 -8.47
C SER A 150 -10.27 2.64 -8.94
N GLY A 151 -9.11 2.01 -8.89
CA GLY A 151 -8.93 0.61 -9.27
C GLY A 151 -8.61 0.39 -10.76
N PRO A 152 -8.67 -0.88 -11.22
CA PRO A 152 -8.11 -1.28 -12.51
C PRO A 152 -8.98 -0.92 -13.72
N GLN A 153 -10.22 -0.45 -13.53
CA GLN A 153 -11.12 -0.15 -14.64
C GLN A 153 -11.12 1.34 -14.96
N LEU A 154 -11.02 1.65 -16.25
CA LEU A 154 -10.93 3.01 -16.74
C LEU A 154 -11.67 3.17 -18.07
N THR A 155 -12.60 4.11 -18.15
CA THR A 155 -13.21 4.50 -19.43
C THR A 155 -12.44 5.65 -20.06
N ASN A 156 -12.58 5.85 -21.37
CA ASN A 156 -12.02 7.04 -22.03
C ASN A 156 -12.56 8.34 -21.42
N GLN A 157 -13.84 8.35 -21.01
CA GLN A 157 -14.46 9.49 -20.35
C GLN A 157 -13.81 9.78 -18.99
N ASN A 158 -13.64 8.74 -18.16
CA ASN A 158 -13.00 8.85 -16.85
C ASN A 158 -11.56 9.36 -17.00
N PHE A 159 -10.78 8.80 -17.94
CA PHE A 159 -9.41 9.22 -18.17
C PHE A 159 -9.33 10.70 -18.56
N ARG A 160 -10.22 11.18 -19.44
CA ARG A 160 -10.27 12.59 -19.83
C ARG A 160 -10.64 13.50 -18.66
N GLN A 161 -11.62 13.10 -17.85
CA GLN A 161 -12.03 13.86 -16.67
C GLN A 161 -10.89 13.93 -15.65
N PHE A 162 -10.20 12.82 -15.42
CA PHE A 162 -9.08 12.73 -14.49
C PHE A 162 -7.85 13.51 -14.96
N THR A 163 -7.53 13.49 -16.26
CA THR A 163 -6.32 14.12 -16.82
C THR A 163 -6.54 15.51 -17.42
N ASP A 164 -7.77 16.02 -17.37
CA ASP A 164 -8.20 17.29 -17.99
C ASP A 164 -7.94 17.36 -19.52
N ILE A 165 -8.10 16.23 -20.22
CA ILE A 165 -7.99 16.17 -21.69
C ILE A 165 -9.38 16.28 -22.34
N GLY A 166 -9.61 17.33 -23.12
CA GLY A 166 -10.85 17.45 -23.90
C GLY A 166 -10.97 16.44 -25.07
N SER A 167 -9.85 16.07 -25.70
CA SER A 167 -9.87 15.25 -26.92
C SER A 167 -10.00 13.75 -26.64
N ARG A 168 -11.15 13.16 -27.03
CA ARG A 168 -11.38 11.70 -27.01
C ARG A 168 -10.34 10.91 -27.82
N HIS A 169 -9.85 11.50 -28.92
CA HIS A 169 -8.87 10.85 -29.80
C HIS A 169 -7.46 10.87 -29.21
N ALA A 170 -7.08 11.95 -28.51
CA ALA A 170 -5.83 11.99 -27.78
C ALA A 170 -5.83 10.96 -26.63
N ALA A 171 -6.90 10.94 -25.84
CA ALA A 171 -7.11 9.95 -24.79
C ALA A 171 -7.02 8.52 -25.33
N LYS A 172 -7.69 8.21 -26.45
CA LYS A 172 -7.64 6.86 -27.05
C LYS A 172 -6.22 6.44 -27.42
N ARG A 173 -5.39 7.36 -27.93
CA ARG A 173 -3.99 7.07 -28.28
C ARG A 173 -3.12 6.88 -27.04
N MET A 174 -3.32 7.67 -25.99
CA MET A 174 -2.60 7.53 -24.72
C MET A 174 -2.95 6.22 -24.03
N LEU A 175 -4.22 5.82 -24.07
CA LEU A 175 -4.72 4.55 -23.55
C LEU A 175 -4.42 3.36 -24.48
N ALA A 176 -3.69 3.56 -25.57
CA ALA A 176 -3.19 2.48 -26.41
C ALA A 176 -1.72 2.24 -26.06
N ASN A 177 -1.49 1.68 -24.88
CA ASN A 177 -0.14 1.43 -24.35
C ASN A 177 -0.03 0.01 -23.74
N PRO A 178 1.18 -0.47 -23.40
CA PRO A 178 1.41 -1.82 -22.89
C PRO A 178 0.75 -2.15 -21.54
N PHE A 179 0.27 -1.13 -20.82
CA PHE A 179 -0.34 -1.27 -19.49
C PHE A 179 -1.86 -1.24 -19.52
N THR A 180 -2.47 -1.17 -20.70
CA THR A 180 -3.92 -1.00 -20.89
C THR A 180 -4.45 -2.02 -21.87
N GLU A 181 -5.47 -2.77 -21.49
CA GLU A 181 -6.18 -3.70 -22.37
C GLU A 181 -7.62 -3.21 -22.58
N LEU A 182 -8.06 -3.12 -23.84
CA LEU A 182 -9.42 -2.67 -24.17
C LEU A 182 -10.38 -3.87 -24.22
N CYS A 183 -11.33 -3.91 -23.30
CA CYS A 183 -12.40 -4.90 -23.29
C CYS A 183 -13.74 -4.27 -23.71
N GLY A 184 -14.56 -5.04 -24.43
CA GLY A 184 -15.89 -4.61 -24.88
C GLY A 184 -15.89 -3.85 -26.21
N LYS A 185 -17.08 -3.40 -26.62
CA LYS A 185 -17.31 -2.74 -27.92
C LYS A 185 -18.06 -1.42 -27.76
N LYS A 186 -17.69 -0.43 -28.56
CA LYS A 186 -18.36 0.88 -28.71
C LYS A 186 -18.59 1.60 -27.36
N ARG A 187 -19.84 1.66 -26.90
CA ARG A 187 -20.25 2.42 -25.68
C ARG A 187 -19.88 1.71 -24.38
N ASN A 188 -19.69 0.39 -24.43
CA ASN A 188 -19.36 -0.42 -23.27
C ASN A 188 -17.87 -0.77 -23.24
N ALA A 189 -17.04 0.01 -23.94
CA ALA A 189 -15.60 -0.24 -24.01
C ALA A 189 -14.91 0.30 -22.76
N VAL A 190 -14.25 -0.58 -22.02
CA VAL A 190 -13.54 -0.29 -20.77
C VAL A 190 -12.09 -0.72 -20.93
N TYR A 191 -11.17 0.13 -20.48
CA TYR A 191 -9.77 -0.22 -20.38
C TYR A 191 -9.51 -0.87 -19.03
N HIS A 192 -8.88 -2.04 -19.05
CA HIS A 192 -8.33 -2.70 -17.88
C HIS A 192 -6.85 -2.34 -17.74
N LEU A 193 -6.50 -1.74 -16.61
CA LEU A 193 -5.16 -1.31 -16.26
C LEU A 193 -4.37 -2.49 -15.67
N SER A 194 -3.11 -2.63 -16.08
CA SER A 194 -2.21 -3.65 -15.57
C SER A 194 -1.65 -3.26 -14.20
N PRO A 195 -1.55 -4.21 -13.23
CA PRO A 195 -0.84 -3.99 -11.97
C PRO A 195 0.63 -3.59 -12.15
N LYS A 196 1.22 -3.83 -13.32
CA LYS A 196 2.59 -3.40 -13.66
C LYS A 196 2.78 -1.87 -13.57
N LEU A 197 1.70 -1.09 -13.61
CA LEU A 197 1.73 0.36 -13.37
C LEU A 197 2.18 0.73 -11.95
N LEU A 198 2.04 -0.18 -10.98
CA LEU A 198 2.42 0.04 -9.59
C LEU A 198 3.89 -0.27 -9.31
N GLN A 199 4.60 -0.89 -10.27
CA GLN A 199 6.01 -1.15 -10.11
C GLN A 199 6.80 0.15 -10.27
N PRO A 200 7.71 0.49 -9.34
CA PRO A 200 8.54 1.69 -9.47
C PRO A 200 9.40 1.58 -10.74
N HIS A 201 9.02 2.32 -11.78
CA HIS A 201 9.86 2.51 -12.95
C HIS A 201 11.03 3.42 -12.55
N GLY A 202 12.15 2.81 -12.14
CA GLY A 202 13.42 3.52 -11.92
C GLY A 202 13.85 3.76 -10.48
N LEU A 203 13.60 2.83 -9.55
CA LEU A 203 14.44 2.72 -8.36
C LEU A 203 15.50 1.64 -8.63
N SER A 204 16.61 2.07 -9.22
CA SER A 204 17.88 1.38 -9.05
C SER A 204 18.22 1.48 -7.56
N PHE A 205 18.14 0.37 -6.84
CA PHE A 205 18.90 0.22 -5.60
C PHE A 205 20.39 0.11 -5.93
#